data_AF-A0A925BWK4-F1
#
_entry.id   AF-A0A925BWK4-F1
#
_cell.length_a   1.000
_cell.length_b   1.000
_cell.length_c   1.000
_cell.angle_alpha   90.00
_cell.angle_beta   90.00
_cell.angle_gamma   90.00
#
_symmetry.space_group_name_H-M   'P 1'
#
loop_
_entity.id
_entity.type
_entity.pdbx_description
1 polymer ?
#
loop_
_entity_poly.entity_id
_entity_poly.type
_entity_poly.pdbx_seq_one_letter_code
_entity_poly.pdbx_strand_id
1 'polypeptide(L)' 'AIRSFTEIELVEKIKVVSPWFEANLSRCEYLQHLVSHGTYHRGQIVTIGRNVGMTDAPMTDYIFFTIANEVK' A
#
# COMPACT_ATOMS: atom_id res chain seq x y z
N ALA A 1 6.28 -11.11 11.95
CA ALA A 1 5.67 -10.00 12.71
C ALA A 1 6.27 -8.69 12.23
N ILE A 2 5.46 -7.64 12.02
CA ILE A 2 5.99 -6.30 11.70
C ILE A 2 6.53 -5.72 13.00
N ARG A 3 7.80 -5.30 13.00
CA ARG A 3 8.42 -4.55 14.10
C ARG A 3 8.65 -3.11 13.67
N SER A 4 8.80 -2.22 14.64
CA SER A 4 9.24 -0.85 14.38
C SER A 4 10.65 -0.83 13.78
N PHE A 5 10.85 0.05 12.81
CA PHE A 5 12.15 0.35 12.22
C PHE A 5 12.66 1.69 12.76
N THR A 6 13.97 1.78 12.96
CA THR A 6 14.65 3.06 13.19
C THR A 6 14.77 3.83 11.87
N GLU A 7 15.02 5.14 11.92
CA GLU A 7 15.22 5.96 10.73
C GLU A 7 16.37 5.44 9.86
N ILE A 8 17.46 4.98 10.49
CA ILE A 8 18.63 4.42 9.79
C ILE A 8 18.24 3.17 9.00
N GLU A 9 17.48 2.26 9.60
CA GLU A 9 16.99 1.06 8.92
C GLU A 9 16.03 1.42 7.78
N LEU A 10 15.22 2.46 7.95
CA LEU A 10 14.26 2.92 6.95
C LEU A 10 14.93 3.46 5.69
N VAL A 11 16.04 4.18 5.83
CA VAL A 11 16.79 4.75 4.70
C VAL A 11 17.83 3.80 4.10
N GLU A 12 18.21 2.75 4.83
CA GLU A 12 19.12 1.72 4.31
C GLU A 12 18.53 1.06 3.06
N LYS A 13 19.36 0.96 2.01
CA LYS A 13 18.99 0.35 0.74
C LYS A 13 19.02 -1.18 0.84
N ILE A 14 17.96 -1.81 0.32
CA ILE A 14 17.87 -3.25 0.17
C ILE A 14 17.88 -3.59 -1.31
N LYS A 15 18.86 -4.41 -1.71
CA LYS A 15 18.86 -5.03 -3.02
C LYS A 15 17.88 -6.20 -3.04
N VAL A 16 16.90 -6.12 -3.93
CA VAL A 16 15.95 -7.18 -4.22
C VAL A 16 16.17 -7.64 -5.65
N VAL A 17 16.34 -8.94 -5.83
CA VAL A 17 16.47 -9.57 -7.15
C VAL A 17 15.39 -10.63 -7.27
N SER A 18 14.61 -10.55 -8.33
CA SER A 18 13.58 -11.53 -8.68
C SER A 18 13.64 -11.81 -10.18
N PRO A 19 12.94 -12.84 -10.69
CA PRO A 19 12.86 -13.11 -12.13
C PRO A 19 12.23 -11.96 -12.94
N TRP A 20 11.47 -11.08 -12.29
CA TRP A 20 10.67 -10.04 -12.95
C TRP A 20 11.29 -8.65 -12.86
N PHE A 21 12.07 -8.39 -11.81
CA PHE A 21 12.71 -7.11 -11.59
C PHE A 21 13.92 -7.22 -10.65
N GLU A 22 14.82 -6.26 -10.78
CA GLU A 22 15.89 -5.96 -9.83
C GLU A 22 15.73 -4.52 -9.34
N ALA A 23 15.85 -4.32 -8.03
CA ALA A 23 15.74 -3.00 -7.41
C ALA A 23 16.75 -2.86 -6.27
N ASN A 24 17.21 -1.63 -6.04
CA ASN A 24 18.08 -1.27 -4.93
C ASN A 24 17.60 0.03 -4.29
N LEU A 25 16.47 -0.07 -3.59
CA LEU A 25 15.73 1.05 -2.99
C LEU A 25 15.77 0.94 -1.46
N SER A 26 15.47 2.05 -0.78
CA SER A 26 15.31 2.08 0.68
C SER A 26 14.06 1.32 1.13
N ARG A 27 14.01 0.91 2.41
CA ARG A 27 12.80 0.33 3.00
C ARG A 27 11.60 1.27 2.89
N CYS A 28 11.80 2.57 3.09
CA CYS A 28 10.76 3.58 2.90
C CYS A 28 10.13 3.53 1.50
N GLU A 29 10.95 3.45 0.46
CA GLU A 29 10.47 3.39 -0.93
C GLU A 29 9.71 2.09 -1.20
N TYR A 30 10.17 0.95 -0.67
CA TYR A 30 9.43 -0.31 -0.79
C TYR A 30 8.10 -0.28 -0.03
N LEU A 31 8.04 0.36 1.14
CA LEU A 31 6.78 0.54 1.88
C LEU A 31 5.81 1.45 1.11
N GLN A 32 6.30 2.53 0.51
CA GLN A 32 5.50 3.40 -0.34
C GLN A 32 4.97 2.64 -1.55
N HIS A 33 5.80 1.84 -2.21
CA HIS A 33 5.39 0.98 -3.31
C HIS A 33 4.32 -0.01 -2.87
N LEU A 34 4.50 -0.71 -1.74
CA LEU A 34 3.54 -1.69 -1.22
C LEU A 34 2.14 -1.07 -1.05
N VAL A 35 2.05 0.11 -0.42
CA VAL A 35 0.78 0.81 -0.23
C VAL A 35 0.19 1.24 -1.57
N SER A 36 0.99 1.84 -2.45
CA SER A 36 0.54 2.33 -3.75
C SER A 36 0.06 1.20 -4.66
N HIS A 37 0.79 0.08 -4.68
CA HIS A 37 0.48 -1.11 -5.45
C HIS A 37 -0.80 -1.79 -4.95
N GLY A 38 -1.00 -1.83 -3.62
CA GLY A 38 -2.25 -2.28 -3.02
C GLY A 38 -3.45 -1.44 -3.47
N THR A 39 -3.33 -0.12 -3.50
CA THR A 39 -4.39 0.79 -3.99
C THR A 39 -4.64 0.61 -5.49
N TYR A 40 -3.59 0.46 -6.29
CA TYR A 40 -3.69 0.22 -7.74
C TYR A 40 -4.54 -1.03 -8.06
N HIS A 41 -4.21 -2.18 -7.47
CA HIS A 41 -4.95 -3.41 -7.71
C HIS A 41 -6.36 -3.39 -7.13
N ARG A 42 -6.56 -2.72 -5.99
CA ARG A 42 -7.91 -2.56 -5.43
C ARG A 42 -8.80 -1.76 -6.37
N GLY A 43 -8.30 -0.68 -6.97
CA GLY A 43 -9.03 0.08 -7.97
C GLY A 43 -9.50 -0.80 -9.13
N GLN A 44 -8.62 -1.66 -9.65
CA GLN A 44 -8.97 -2.63 -10.69
C GLN A 44 -10.09 -3.59 -10.25
N ILE A 45 -10.00 -4.15 -9.04
CA ILE A 45 -11.01 -5.06 -8.49
C ILE A 45 -12.36 -4.34 -8.32
N VAL A 46 -12.36 -3.12 -7.80
CA VAL A 46 -13.59 -2.31 -7.66
C VAL A 46 -14.21 -2.06 -9.03
N THR A 47 -13.42 -1.69 -10.04
CA THR A 47 -13.90 -1.50 -11.41
C THR A 47 -14.52 -2.78 -11.98
N ILE A 48 -13.90 -3.94 -11.77
CA ILE A 48 -14.45 -5.24 -12.19
C ILE A 48 -15.77 -5.51 -11.46
N GLY A 49 -15.82 -5.32 -10.13
CA GLY A 49 -17.03 -5.48 -9.32
C GLY A 49 -18.19 -4.61 -9.80
N ARG A 50 -17.92 -3.35 -10.18
CA ARG A 50 -18.94 -2.43 -10.72
C ARG A 50 -19.52 -2.93 -12.04
N ASN A 51 -18.71 -3.54 -12.92
CA ASN A 51 -19.19 -4.12 -14.17
C ASN A 51 -20.13 -5.33 -13.95
N VAL A 52 -20.04 -6.00 -12.81
CA VAL A 52 -20.94 -7.12 -12.44
C VAL A 52 -22.02 -6.71 -11.44
N GLY A 53 -22.26 -5.40 -11.28
CA GLY A 53 -23.37 -4.86 -10.48
C GLY A 53 -23.11 -4.72 -8.97
N MET A 54 -21.88 -4.96 -8.48
CA MET A 54 -21.53 -4.72 -7.07
C MET A 54 -21.37 -3.22 -6.82
N THR A 55 -21.91 -2.71 -5.71
CA THR A 55 -21.95 -1.26 -5.42
C THR A 55 -21.40 -0.83 -4.07
N ASP A 56 -20.98 -1.77 -3.24
CA ASP A 56 -20.69 -1.63 -1.81
C ASP A 56 -19.21 -1.85 -1.47
N ALA A 57 -18.31 -1.56 -2.42
CA ALA A 57 -16.87 -1.62 -2.16
C ALA A 57 -16.48 -0.75 -0.95
N PRO A 58 -15.70 -1.27 0.01
CA PRO A 58 -15.35 -0.54 1.23
C PRO A 58 -14.41 0.63 0.93
N MET A 59 -14.56 1.73 1.69
CA MET A 59 -13.64 2.86 1.62
C MET A 59 -12.30 2.50 2.26
N THR A 60 -11.20 2.77 1.57
CA THR A 60 -9.84 2.47 2.05
C THR A 60 -8.95 3.70 2.15
N ASP A 61 -9.53 4.89 1.98
CA ASP A 61 -8.78 6.14 1.98
C ASP A 61 -8.25 6.44 3.37
N TYR A 62 -6.97 6.76 3.46
CA TYR A 62 -6.32 7.08 4.73
C TYR A 62 -7.07 8.18 5.50
N ILE A 63 -7.45 9.26 4.81
CA ILE A 63 -8.17 10.40 5.39
C ILE A 63 -9.50 9.97 6.01
N PHE A 64 -10.23 9.06 5.39
CA PHE A 64 -11.49 8.55 5.93
C PHE A 64 -11.28 7.94 7.31
N PHE A 65 -10.25 7.12 7.48
CA PHE A 65 -9.95 6.49 8.77
C PHE A 65 -9.34 7.47 9.77
N THR A 66 -8.52 8.42 9.33
CA THR A 66 -7.97 9.44 10.23
C THR A 66 -9.09 10.31 10.81
N ILE A 67 -9.96 10.86 9.97
CA ILE A 67 -11.08 11.69 10.42
C ILE A 67 -12.09 10.87 11.21
N ALA A 68 -12.43 9.65 10.77
CA ALA A 68 -13.37 8.80 11.51
C ALA A 68 -12.89 8.44 12.93
N ASN A 69 -11.58 8.48 13.17
CA ASN A 69 -10.99 8.28 14.50
C ASN A 69 -10.89 9.57 15.33
N GLU A 70 -10.92 10.75 14.70
CA GLU A 70 -10.92 12.05 15.38
C GLU A 70 -12.33 12.51 15.81
N VAL A 71 -13.38 11.97 15.20
CA VAL A 71 -14.79 12.32 15.49
C VAL A 71 -15.41 11.39 16.55
N LYS A 72 -14.59 10.70 17.34
CA LYS A 72 -15.01 9.92 18.53
C LYS A 72 -14.56 10.62 19.80
#